data_AF-A0A929GDV5-F1
#
_entry.id   AF-A0A929GDV5-F1
#
_cell.length_a   1.000
_cell.length_b   1.000
_cell.length_c   1.000
_cell.angle_alpha   90.00
_cell.angle_beta   90.00
_cell.angle_gamma   90.00
#
_symmetry.space_group_name_H-M   'P 1'
#
loop_
_entity.id
_entity.type
_entity.pdbx_description
1 polymer ?
#
loop_
_entity_poly.entity_id
_entity_poly.type
_entity_poly.pdbx_seq_one_letter_code
_entity_poly.pdbx_strand_id
1 'polypeptide(L)'
;MAVKGNLKDIGLTSLISINCNEMNQARLSIMNQGKQAVVFFNEGNIVHAELDSQEGEDVLFELLQWEEGDFDLEQGVQAAEQTVHTPWSGILLEGLQRIDERDAGVNLEKDSERLEFTKTANAAKVLAAIQRVVGVNAVLLCSKEGGGGAFENTGTFDLLPALAPFIIEKAERMADNLDQRVM
;
A
#
# COMPACT_ATOMS: atom_id res chain seq x y z
N MET A 1 -5.47 30.91 7.98
CA MET A 1 -5.48 30.11 9.23
C MET A 1 -4.42 29.04 9.04
N ALA A 2 -3.58 28.79 10.04
CA ALA A 2 -2.47 27.83 9.91
C ALA A 2 -2.78 26.56 10.72
N VAL A 3 -2.67 25.39 10.09
CA VAL A 3 -2.86 24.09 10.75
C VAL A 3 -1.50 23.46 10.95
N LYS A 4 -1.16 23.13 12.20
CA LYS A 4 0.12 22.52 12.57
C LYS A 4 -0.10 21.11 13.11
N GLY A 5 0.83 20.22 12.84
CA GLY A 5 0.78 18.84 13.35
C GLY A 5 2.03 18.06 12.97
N ASN A 6 1.96 16.74 13.11
CA ASN A 6 3.02 15.84 12.70
C ASN A 6 2.54 14.87 11.61
N LEU A 7 3.40 14.56 10.63
CA LEU A 7 3.09 13.63 9.54
C LEU A 7 2.72 12.24 10.05
N LYS A 8 3.20 11.82 11.22
CA LYS A 8 2.89 10.52 11.81
C LYS A 8 1.40 10.33 12.14
N ASP A 9 0.68 11.42 12.37
CA ASP A 9 -0.73 11.37 12.80
C ASP A 9 -1.71 11.26 11.62
N ILE A 10 -1.38 11.87 10.47
CA ILE A 10 -2.30 12.00 9.33
C ILE A 10 -1.73 11.46 8.01
N GLY A 11 -0.39 11.43 7.87
CA GLY A 11 0.31 11.07 6.65
C GLY A 11 0.28 12.17 5.58
N LEU A 12 1.33 12.24 4.76
CA LEU A 12 1.43 13.22 3.67
C LEU A 12 0.36 13.01 2.59
N THR A 13 0.04 11.76 2.26
CA THR A 13 -0.97 11.40 1.25
C THR A 13 -2.34 11.98 1.58
N SER A 14 -2.74 11.90 2.85
CA SER A 14 -4.00 12.47 3.34
C SER A 14 -4.00 13.99 3.27
N LEU A 15 -2.90 14.64 3.67
CA LEU A 15 -2.77 16.11 3.59
C LEU A 15 -2.90 16.61 2.15
N ILE A 16 -2.25 15.94 1.19
CA ILE A 16 -2.37 16.25 -0.24
C ILE A 16 -3.82 16.04 -0.69
N SER A 17 -4.41 14.88 -0.40
CA SER A 17 -5.76 14.54 -0.86
C SER A 17 -6.81 15.51 -0.33
N ILE A 18 -6.73 15.93 0.93
CA ILE A 18 -7.66 16.89 1.54
C ILE A 18 -7.52 18.26 0.86
N ASN A 19 -6.31 18.81 0.75
CA ASN A 19 -6.10 20.13 0.17
C ASN A 19 -6.47 20.20 -1.30
N CYS A 20 -6.18 19.14 -2.07
CA CYS A 20 -6.53 19.07 -3.48
C CYS A 20 -8.05 18.89 -3.70
N ASN A 21 -8.74 18.10 -2.87
CA ASN A 21 -10.19 17.91 -3.00
C ASN A 21 -10.98 19.15 -2.58
N GLU A 22 -10.50 19.90 -1.60
CA GLU A 22 -11.11 21.16 -1.16
C GLU A 22 -10.83 22.32 -2.13
N MET A 23 -10.03 22.10 -3.18
CA MET A 23 -9.57 23.12 -4.14
C MET A 23 -8.88 24.31 -3.46
N ASN A 24 -8.23 24.05 -2.33
CA ASN A 24 -7.62 25.10 -1.53
C ASN A 24 -6.30 25.57 -2.14
N GLN A 25 -6.10 26.88 -2.10
CA GLN A 25 -4.79 27.48 -2.32
C GLN A 25 -4.05 27.50 -0.98
N ALA A 26 -2.93 26.78 -0.87
CA ALA A 26 -2.22 26.62 0.39
C ALA A 26 -0.74 26.31 0.20
N ARG A 27 0.04 26.58 1.25
CA ARG A 27 1.44 26.16 1.38
C ARG A 27 1.55 25.19 2.54
N LEU A 28 2.08 24.01 2.28
CA LEU A 28 2.46 23.03 3.30
C LEU A 28 3.98 23.08 3.46
N SER A 29 4.45 23.44 4.64
CA SER A 29 5.86 23.35 5.01
C SER A 29 6.06 22.15 5.92
N ILE A 30 7.10 21.36 5.69
CA ILE A 30 7.40 20.13 6.43
C ILE A 30 8.87 20.18 6.84
N MET A 31 9.16 19.89 8.11
CA MET A 31 10.50 19.77 8.65
C MET A 31 10.72 18.35 9.15
N ASN A 32 11.75 17.67 8.62
CA ASN A 32 12.12 16.34 9.09
C ASN A 32 13.65 16.20 9.12
N GLN A 33 14.20 15.82 10.28
CA GLN A 33 15.65 15.58 10.48
C GLN A 33 16.57 16.70 9.95
N GLY A 34 16.12 17.96 10.02
CA GLY A 34 16.88 19.13 9.56
C GLY A 34 16.78 19.42 8.05
N LYS A 35 16.00 18.63 7.29
CA LYS A 35 15.60 18.95 5.92
C LYS A 35 14.28 19.71 5.93
N GLN A 36 14.18 20.72 5.07
CA GLN A 36 12.96 21.50 4.92
C GLN A 36 12.34 21.29 3.55
N ALA A 37 11.06 20.89 3.55
CA ALA A 37 10.27 20.73 2.35
C ALA A 37 9.11 21.73 2.32
N VAL A 38 8.74 22.16 1.13
CA VAL A 38 7.61 23.03 0.90
C VAL A 38 6.82 22.52 -0.29
N VAL A 39 5.50 22.39 -0.14
CA VAL A 39 4.57 22.00 -1.20
C VAL A 39 3.49 23.07 -1.33
N PHE A 40 3.22 23.50 -2.55
CA PHE A 40 2.18 24.49 -2.85
C PHE A 40 1.03 23.85 -3.61
N PHE A 41 -0.17 24.18 -3.14
CA PHE A 41 -1.44 23.74 -3.72
C PHE A 41 -2.14 24.94 -4.37
N ASN A 42 -2.76 24.71 -5.52
CA ASN A 42 -3.61 25.67 -6.18
C ASN A 42 -4.70 24.97 -7.00
N GLU A 43 -5.95 25.44 -6.89
CA GLU A 43 -7.10 24.95 -7.66
C GLU A 43 -7.21 23.42 -7.74
N GLY A 44 -6.94 22.75 -6.62
CA GLY A 44 -7.03 21.29 -6.52
C GLY A 44 -5.86 20.51 -7.12
N ASN A 45 -4.74 21.19 -7.42
CA ASN A 45 -3.51 20.58 -7.92
C ASN A 45 -2.31 20.96 -7.03
N ILE A 46 -1.24 20.17 -7.12
CA ILE A 46 0.07 20.57 -6.63
C ILE A 46 0.75 21.33 -7.76
N VAL A 47 1.18 22.56 -7.49
CA VAL A 47 1.80 23.42 -8.52
C VAL A 47 3.31 23.49 -8.38
N HIS A 48 3.82 23.34 -7.15
CA HIS A 48 5.25 23.42 -6.88
C HIS A 48 5.59 22.60 -5.64
N ALA A 49 6.77 22.00 -5.65
CA ALA A 49 7.34 21.32 -4.52
C ALA A 49 8.85 21.57 -4.50
N GLU A 50 9.39 21.78 -3.30
CA GLU A 50 10.80 22.08 -3.06
C GLU A 50 11.26 21.31 -1.81
N LEU A 51 12.48 20.77 -1.86
CA LEU A 51 13.18 20.16 -0.74
C LEU A 51 14.64 20.59 -0.76
N ASP A 52 15.01 21.46 0.17
CA ASP A 52 16.33 22.10 0.30
C ASP A 52 16.85 22.80 -0.97
N SER A 53 17.33 22.05 -1.97
CA SER A 53 17.82 22.57 -3.26
C SER A 53 17.30 21.79 -4.46
N GLN A 54 16.39 20.84 -4.23
CA GLN A 54 15.70 20.06 -5.24
C GLN A 54 14.28 20.61 -5.39
N GLU A 55 13.74 20.56 -6.60
CA GLU A 55 12.39 21.03 -6.91
C GLU A 55 11.67 20.09 -7.88
N GLY A 56 10.34 20.20 -7.90
CA GLY A 56 9.48 19.47 -8.85
C GLY A 56 8.92 18.16 -8.32
N GLU A 57 8.53 17.28 -9.23
CA GLU A 57 7.78 16.06 -8.92
C GLU A 57 8.62 15.03 -8.13
N ASP A 58 9.93 14.99 -8.38
CA ASP A 58 10.85 14.10 -7.65
C ASP A 58 10.88 14.37 -6.15
N VAL A 59 10.72 15.65 -5.75
CA VAL A 59 10.58 16.03 -4.34
C VAL A 59 9.38 15.35 -3.73
N LEU A 60 8.23 15.32 -4.42
CA LEU A 60 7.01 14.71 -3.89
C LEU A 60 7.21 13.21 -3.66
N PHE A 61 7.93 12.50 -4.54
CA PHE A 61 8.25 11.09 -4.34
C PHE A 61 9.19 10.84 -3.14
N GLU A 62 10.13 11.75 -2.87
CA GLU A 62 10.95 11.68 -1.66
C GLU A 62 10.10 11.93 -0.41
N LEU A 63 9.24 12.95 -0.42
CA LEU A 63 8.39 13.29 0.72
C LEU A 63 7.36 12.21 1.06
N LEU A 64 6.87 11.46 0.07
CA LEU A 64 5.96 10.33 0.30
C LEU A 64 6.60 9.20 1.13
N GLN A 65 7.93 9.14 1.21
CA GLN A 65 8.65 8.17 2.03
C GLN A 65 8.82 8.64 3.49
N TRP A 66 8.43 9.87 3.82
CA TRP A 66 8.57 10.39 5.18
C TRP A 66 7.40 9.90 6.05
N GLU A 67 7.72 9.11 7.07
CA GLU A 67 6.74 8.62 8.05
C GLU A 67 6.46 9.63 9.18
N GLU A 68 7.38 10.56 9.42
CA GLU A 68 7.29 11.57 10.48
C GLU A 68 7.84 12.93 9.99
N GLY A 69 7.48 13.99 10.71
CA GLY A 69 7.94 15.35 10.42
C GLY A 69 6.92 16.38 10.87
N ASP A 70 7.39 17.50 11.40
CA ASP A 70 6.51 18.59 11.80
C ASP A 70 6.05 19.36 10.57
N PHE A 71 4.74 19.57 10.44
CA PHE A 71 4.17 20.30 9.32
C PHE A 71 3.40 21.55 9.76
N ASP A 72 3.37 22.53 8.87
CA ASP A 72 2.58 23.75 8.95
C ASP A 72 1.88 23.99 7.61
N LEU A 73 0.55 24.00 7.62
CA LEU A 73 -0.30 24.26 6.47
C LEU A 73 -0.90 25.66 6.56
N GLU A 74 -0.47 26.54 5.69
CA GLU A 74 -0.92 27.93 5.60
C GLU A 74 -1.81 28.13 4.37
N GLN A 75 -3.07 28.50 4.60
CA GLN A 75 -4.03 28.79 3.51
C GLN A 75 -3.82 30.19 2.90
N GLY A 76 -4.10 30.33 1.61
CA GLY A 76 -4.09 31.60 0.88
C GLY A 76 -2.72 31.99 0.32
N VAL A 77 -1.71 31.13 0.42
CA VAL A 77 -0.36 31.38 -0.09
C VAL A 77 -0.24 30.88 -1.52
N GLN A 78 0.32 31.71 -2.43
CA GLN A 78 0.58 31.35 -3.83
C GLN A 78 2.01 30.86 -4.00
N ALA A 79 2.20 29.91 -4.91
CA ALA A 79 3.53 29.53 -5.37
C ALA A 79 4.13 30.66 -6.23
N ALA A 80 5.42 30.92 -6.07
CA ALA A 80 6.14 31.85 -6.95
C ALA A 80 6.43 31.23 -8.33
N GLU A 81 6.60 29.90 -8.35
CA GLU A 81 6.97 29.12 -9.53
C GLU A 81 6.03 27.92 -9.68
N GLN A 82 6.00 27.34 -10.87
CA GLN A 82 5.28 26.10 -11.15
C GLN A 82 6.28 25.07 -11.69
N THR A 83 6.54 24.03 -10.90
CA THR A 83 7.48 22.95 -11.25
C THR A 83 6.80 21.58 -11.33
N VAL A 84 5.51 21.52 -10.99
CA VAL A 84 4.70 20.31 -11.06
C VAL A 84 3.60 20.52 -12.10
N HIS A 85 3.50 19.56 -13.02
CA HIS A 85 2.53 19.59 -14.12
C HIS A 85 1.65 18.34 -14.15
N THR A 86 2.08 17.27 -13.50
CA THR A 86 1.32 16.02 -13.36
C THR A 86 0.19 16.19 -12.33
N PRO A 87 -1.02 15.64 -12.60
CA PRO A 87 -2.10 15.62 -11.62
C PRO A 87 -1.69 14.92 -10.33
N TRP A 88 -2.07 15.49 -9.18
CA TRP A 88 -1.68 14.99 -7.85
C TRP A 88 -2.02 13.50 -7.64
N SER A 89 -3.14 13.02 -8.21
CA SER A 89 -3.56 11.63 -8.11
C SER A 89 -2.62 10.66 -8.82
N GLY A 90 -2.04 11.07 -9.95
CA GLY A 90 -1.03 10.29 -10.68
C GLY A 90 0.26 10.19 -9.89
N ILE A 91 0.71 11.31 -9.30
CA ILE A 91 1.89 11.36 -8.44
C ILE A 91 1.73 10.44 -7.22
N LEU A 92 0.57 10.47 -6.56
CA LEU A 92 0.31 9.59 -5.43
C LEU A 92 0.29 8.11 -5.82
N LEU A 93 -0.37 7.76 -6.94
CA LEU A 93 -0.44 6.37 -7.39
C LEU A 93 0.95 5.83 -7.72
N GLU A 94 1.73 6.60 -8.47
CA GLU A 94 3.10 6.22 -8.84
C GLU A 94 4.01 6.16 -7.61
N GLY A 95 3.94 7.16 -6.72
CA GLY A 95 4.75 7.18 -5.50
C GLY A 95 4.47 6.00 -4.58
N LEU A 96 3.19 5.65 -4.38
CA LEU A 96 2.81 4.49 -3.59
C LEU A 96 3.21 3.18 -4.26
N GLN A 97 3.13 3.09 -5.59
CA GLN A 97 3.64 1.94 -6.33
C GLN A 97 5.15 1.77 -6.15
N ARG A 98 5.94 2.85 -6.24
CA ARG A 98 7.39 2.82 -6.04
C ARG A 98 7.77 2.35 -4.62
N ILE A 99 6.99 2.74 -3.60
CA ILE A 99 7.19 2.29 -2.22
C ILE A 99 6.89 0.79 -2.10
N ASP A 100 5.76 0.32 -2.63
CA ASP A 100 5.38 -1.10 -2.62
C ASP A 100 6.41 -1.97 -3.37
N GLU A 101 6.89 -1.50 -4.53
CA GLU A 101 7.94 -2.18 -5.30
C GLU A 101 9.28 -2.23 -4.56
N ARG A 102 9.62 -1.21 -3.78
CA ARG A 102 10.81 -1.20 -2.93
C ARG A 102 10.66 -2.18 -1.78
N ASP A 103 9.53 -2.21 -1.11
CA ASP A 103 9.26 -3.16 -0.02
C ASP A 103 9.22 -4.61 -0.54
N ALA A 104 8.70 -4.83 -1.74
CA ALA A 104 8.75 -6.11 -2.43
C ALA A 104 10.16 -6.48 -2.91
N GLY A 105 10.95 -5.50 -3.36
CA GLY A 105 12.33 -5.66 -3.83
C GLY A 105 13.37 -5.89 -2.73
N VAL A 106 13.14 -5.34 -1.53
CA VAL A 106 13.97 -5.57 -0.33
C VAL A 106 13.79 -6.99 0.24
N ASN A 107 12.81 -7.77 -0.26
CA ASN A 107 12.64 -9.17 0.11
C ASN A 107 13.41 -10.18 -0.80
N LEU A 108 14.19 -9.72 -1.78
CA LEU A 108 14.86 -10.61 -2.76
C LEU A 108 16.24 -11.13 -2.34
N GLU A 109 16.83 -10.65 -1.24
CA GLU A 109 18.13 -11.16 -0.73
C GLU A 109 17.99 -12.13 0.47
N LYS A 110 16.77 -12.41 0.95
CA LYS A 110 16.54 -13.40 2.03
C LYS A 110 15.73 -14.64 1.63
N ASP A 111 15.18 -14.71 0.43
CA ASP A 111 14.32 -15.81 -0.02
C ASP A 111 14.98 -16.70 -1.11
N SER A 112 16.29 -16.96 -1.01
CA SER A 112 16.97 -17.86 -1.97
C SER A 112 16.51 -19.34 -1.90
N GLU A 113 15.60 -19.72 -1.00
CA GLU A 113 15.06 -21.09 -0.94
C GLU A 113 13.54 -21.20 -1.09
N ARG A 114 12.80 -20.11 -1.41
CA ARG A 114 11.31 -20.16 -1.37
C ARG A 114 10.57 -19.81 -2.66
N LEU A 115 11.28 -19.67 -3.78
CA LEU A 115 10.70 -19.21 -5.04
C LEU A 115 10.51 -20.34 -6.07
N GLU A 116 9.47 -21.16 -5.87
CA GLU A 116 8.79 -21.79 -7.03
C GLU A 116 7.25 -21.66 -7.00
N PHE A 117 6.62 -21.13 -5.94
CA PHE A 117 5.17 -21.31 -5.77
C PHE A 117 4.26 -20.06 -5.66
N THR A 118 4.57 -18.95 -6.33
CA THR A 118 3.64 -17.80 -6.27
C THR A 118 3.53 -17.04 -7.58
N LYS A 119 2.95 -17.69 -8.59
CA LYS A 119 2.53 -17.02 -9.83
C LYS A 119 1.18 -16.29 -9.73
N THR A 120 0.64 -16.06 -8.53
CA THR A 120 -0.64 -15.34 -8.38
C THR A 120 -0.61 -14.39 -7.19
N ALA A 121 -0.16 -13.16 -7.43
CA ALA A 121 -0.13 -12.05 -6.46
C ALA A 121 -1.48 -11.77 -5.76
N ASN A 122 -2.59 -12.28 -6.31
CA ASN A 122 -3.92 -12.16 -5.71
C ASN A 122 -4.16 -13.10 -4.53
N ALA A 123 -3.48 -14.26 -4.48
CA ALA A 123 -3.67 -15.25 -3.43
C ALA A 123 -3.22 -14.73 -2.05
N ALA A 124 -2.07 -14.05 -2.00
CA ALA A 124 -1.54 -13.46 -0.78
C ALA A 124 -2.46 -12.39 -0.18
N LYS A 125 -3.05 -11.53 -1.02
CA LYS A 125 -4.02 -10.51 -0.58
C LYS A 125 -5.29 -11.13 0.01
N VAL A 126 -5.76 -12.23 -0.58
CA VAL A 126 -6.94 -12.97 -0.09
C VAL A 126 -6.67 -13.64 1.25
N LEU A 127 -5.50 -14.27 1.42
CA LEU A 127 -5.07 -14.84 2.70
C LEU A 127 -5.05 -13.80 3.82
N ALA A 128 -4.41 -12.65 3.58
CA ALA A 128 -4.27 -11.58 4.56
C ALA A 128 -5.63 -10.96 4.95
N ALA A 129 -6.59 -10.89 4.03
CA ALA A 129 -7.93 -10.40 4.32
C ALA A 129 -8.74 -11.36 5.20
N ILE A 130 -8.67 -12.67 4.92
CA ILE A 130 -9.48 -13.68 5.63
C ILE A 130 -8.94 -13.92 7.04
N GLN A 131 -7.63 -13.86 7.25
CA GLN A 131 -7.02 -14.01 8.58
C GLN A 131 -7.42 -12.92 9.58
N ARG A 132 -7.84 -11.74 9.10
CA ARG A 132 -8.27 -10.63 9.97
C ARG A 132 -9.67 -10.82 10.56
N VAL A 133 -10.42 -11.84 10.12
CA VAL A 133 -11.75 -12.13 10.63
C VAL A 133 -11.65 -12.78 12.01
N VAL A 134 -12.27 -12.14 13.01
CA VAL A 134 -12.29 -12.64 14.39
C VAL A 134 -12.89 -14.05 14.45
N GLY A 135 -12.12 -15.00 14.96
CA GLY A 135 -12.49 -16.42 15.05
C GLY A 135 -11.87 -17.32 13.97
N VAL A 136 -11.13 -16.76 13.01
CA VAL A 136 -10.37 -17.53 12.02
C VAL A 136 -8.97 -17.83 12.55
N ASN A 137 -8.65 -19.13 12.72
CA ASN A 137 -7.35 -19.58 13.24
C ASN A 137 -6.37 -20.04 12.14
N ALA A 138 -6.86 -20.42 10.97
CA ALA A 138 -6.02 -20.86 9.85
C ALA A 138 -6.76 -20.66 8.52
N VAL A 139 -6.00 -20.33 7.48
CA VAL A 139 -6.51 -20.18 6.11
C VAL A 139 -5.59 -20.95 5.18
N LEU A 140 -6.20 -21.72 4.28
CA LEU A 140 -5.51 -22.50 3.26
C LEU A 140 -6.04 -22.11 1.88
N LEU A 141 -5.12 -21.75 0.98
CA LEU A 141 -5.42 -21.65 -0.45
C LEU A 141 -4.78 -22.81 -1.18
N CYS A 142 -5.56 -23.55 -1.97
CA CYS A 142 -5.04 -24.60 -2.85
C CYS A 142 -5.49 -24.36 -4.28
N SER A 143 -4.59 -24.63 -5.22
CA SER A 143 -4.93 -24.65 -6.65
C SER A 143 -5.70 -25.93 -7.00
N LYS A 144 -6.59 -25.84 -7.98
CA LYS A 144 -7.42 -26.95 -8.49
C LYS A 144 -6.58 -28.13 -9.02
N GLU A 145 -5.35 -27.88 -9.47
CA GLU A 145 -4.47 -28.93 -10.00
C GLU A 145 -3.65 -29.67 -8.93
N GLY A 146 -3.96 -29.47 -7.65
CA GLY A 146 -3.32 -30.20 -6.54
C GLY A 146 -1.85 -29.85 -6.30
N GLY A 147 -1.30 -28.89 -7.03
CA GLY A 147 0.03 -28.35 -6.83
C GLY A 147 -0.02 -27.08 -6.00
N GLY A 148 0.68 -27.12 -4.86
CA GLY A 148 1.06 -26.02 -3.96
C GLY A 148 -0.09 -25.16 -3.42
N GLY A 149 -0.31 -25.33 -2.12
CA GLY A 149 -1.12 -24.42 -1.35
C GLY A 149 -0.27 -23.45 -0.55
N ALA A 150 -0.75 -22.22 -0.41
CA ALA A 150 -0.21 -21.28 0.56
C ALA A 150 -0.93 -21.53 1.90
N PHE A 151 -0.14 -21.86 2.92
CA PHE A 151 -0.59 -22.10 4.29
C PHE A 151 0.03 -21.02 5.17
N GLU A 152 -0.81 -20.26 5.85
CA GLU A 152 -0.38 -19.41 6.94
C GLU A 152 -1.24 -19.74 8.16
N ASN A 153 -0.56 -20.28 9.17
CA ASN A 153 -1.15 -20.74 10.41
C ASN A 153 -0.61 -19.87 11.55
N THR A 154 -1.51 -19.33 12.37
CA THR A 154 -1.14 -18.56 13.56
C THR A 154 -1.01 -19.45 14.81
N GLY A 155 -1.07 -20.79 14.68
CA GLY A 155 -0.96 -21.74 15.80
C GLY A 155 -0.28 -23.09 15.48
N THR A 156 -0.22 -23.98 16.50
CA THR A 156 0.51 -25.27 16.51
C THR A 156 -0.23 -26.40 15.79
N PHE A 157 -0.57 -26.23 14.51
CA PHE A 157 -1.17 -27.29 13.69
C PHE A 157 -0.28 -27.61 12.48
N ASP A 158 0.85 -28.26 12.74
CA ASP A 158 1.85 -28.67 11.73
C ASP A 158 1.37 -29.78 10.79
N LEU A 159 0.25 -30.44 11.09
CA LEU A 159 -0.28 -31.56 10.29
C LEU A 159 -1.29 -31.14 9.20
N LEU A 160 -1.76 -29.88 9.23
CA LEU A 160 -2.75 -29.37 8.26
C LEU A 160 -2.26 -29.41 6.80
N PRO A 161 -0.99 -29.09 6.49
CA PRO A 161 -0.48 -29.21 5.12
C PRO A 161 -0.51 -30.64 4.58
N ALA A 162 -0.30 -31.64 5.43
CA ALA A 162 -0.33 -33.05 5.04
C ALA A 162 -1.76 -33.57 4.82
N LEU A 163 -2.75 -33.01 5.53
CA LEU A 163 -4.16 -33.42 5.43
C LEU A 163 -4.95 -32.66 4.36
N ALA A 164 -4.49 -31.49 3.96
CA ALA A 164 -5.09 -30.65 2.91
C ALA A 164 -5.46 -31.40 1.62
N PRO A 165 -4.56 -32.17 0.98
CA PRO A 165 -4.91 -32.87 -0.26
C PRO A 165 -6.03 -33.90 -0.06
N PHE A 166 -6.09 -34.55 1.11
CA PHE A 166 -7.16 -35.50 1.44
C PHE A 166 -8.52 -34.80 1.62
N ILE A 167 -8.54 -33.62 2.26
CA ILE A 167 -9.76 -32.83 2.44
C ILE A 167 -10.28 -32.33 1.08
N ILE A 168 -9.38 -31.87 0.21
CA ILE A 168 -9.72 -31.40 -1.14
C ILE A 168 -10.31 -32.53 -1.97
N GLU A 169 -9.65 -33.70 -2.01
CA GLU A 169 -10.16 -34.88 -2.74
C GLU A 169 -11.57 -35.26 -2.26
N LYS A 170 -11.80 -35.23 -0.95
CA LYS A 170 -13.13 -35.54 -0.38
C LYS A 170 -14.18 -34.49 -0.73
N ALA A 171 -13.82 -33.20 -0.72
CA ALA A 171 -14.70 -32.12 -1.08
C ALA A 171 -15.11 -32.15 -2.55
N GLU A 172 -14.15 -32.41 -3.46
CA GLU A 172 -14.42 -32.57 -4.89
C GLU A 172 -15.32 -33.78 -5.16
N ARG A 173 -15.03 -34.93 -4.53
CA ARG A 173 -15.89 -36.12 -4.66
C ARG A 173 -17.30 -35.91 -4.10
N MET A 174 -17.46 -35.07 -3.07
CA MET A 174 -18.77 -34.67 -2.57
C MET A 174 -19.48 -33.73 -3.54
N ALA A 175 -18.77 -32.78 -4.16
CA ALA A 175 -19.31 -31.87 -5.15
C ALA A 175 -19.79 -32.63 -6.40
N ASP A 176 -18.98 -33.54 -6.94
CA ASP A 176 -19.34 -34.39 -8.08
C ASP A 176 -20.56 -35.29 -7.77
N ASN A 177 -20.64 -35.84 -6.54
CA ASN A 177 -21.81 -36.62 -6.11
C ASN A 177 -23.08 -35.76 -5.91
N LEU A 178 -22.93 -34.49 -5.57
CA LEU A 178 -24.06 -33.56 -5.50
C LEU A 178 -24.55 -33.21 -6.91
N ASP A 179 -23.64 -32.97 -7.84
CA ASP A 179 -23.95 -32.60 -9.23
C ASP A 179 -24.68 -33.75 -9.95
N GLN A 180 -24.23 -35.00 -9.74
CA GLN A 180 -24.88 -36.20 -10.28
C GLN A 180 -26.26 -36.54 -9.69
N ARG A 181 -26.68 -35.90 -8.58
CA ARG A 181 -28.02 -36.09 -7.99
C ARG A 181 -29.04 -35.03 -8.40
N VAL A 182 -28.61 -34.01 -9.15
CA VAL A 182 -29.47 -32.91 -9.64
C VAL A 182 -29.87 -33.09 -11.12
N MET A 183 -29.41 -34.17 -11.76
CA MET A 183 -29.87 -34.63 -13.09
C MET A 183 -30.74 -35.88 -12.97
#